data_AF-A0A929XCG7-F1
#
_entry.id   AF-A0A929XCG7-F1
#
_cell.length_a   1.000
_cell.length_b   1.000
_cell.length_c   1.000
_cell.angle_alpha   90.00
_cell.angle_beta   90.00
_cell.angle_gamma   90.00
#
_symmetry.space_group_name_H-M   'P 1'
#
loop_
_entity.id
_entity.type
_entity.pdbx_description
1 polymer ?
#
loop_
_entity_poly.entity_id
_entity_poly.type
_entity_poly.pdbx_seq_one_letter_code
_entity_poly.pdbx_strand_id
1 'polypeptide(L)'
;MKSYAKINSFLKIVGTRGNYHEIVSRFVLRREIYDEIFFEKSSGFALECDNENIENNIVLKAKFELEKAGFKDELDEFFASHKIVIKKQIPLGAGLGGGSSNAATFLKMANEELNLKLTREILMKIGANIG
;
A
#
# COMPACT_ATOMS: atom_id res chain seq x y z
N MET A 1 3.50 -4.14 10.81
CA MET A 1 2.94 -5.24 10.00
C MET A 1 3.88 -5.57 8.86
N LYS A 2 3.96 -6.86 8.48
CA LYS A 2 4.80 -7.31 7.35
C LYS A 2 4.06 -7.11 6.02
N SER A 3 4.74 -6.50 5.06
CA SER A 3 4.27 -6.26 3.70
C SER A 3 5.05 -7.16 2.74
N TYR A 4 4.48 -8.31 2.39
CA TYR A 4 5.18 -9.38 1.67
C TYR A 4 5.29 -9.14 0.17
N ALA A 5 6.37 -9.64 -0.43
CA ALA A 5 6.53 -9.69 -1.87
C ALA A 5 5.62 -10.73 -2.53
N LYS A 6 5.37 -10.54 -3.82
CA LYS A 6 4.84 -11.57 -4.72
C LYS A 6 5.82 -11.87 -5.83
N ILE A 7 5.59 -12.99 -6.52
CA ILE A 7 6.17 -13.27 -7.84
C ILE A 7 5.04 -13.61 -8.81
N ASN A 8 5.22 -13.29 -10.09
CA ASN A 8 4.37 -13.81 -11.16
C ASN A 8 4.99 -15.11 -11.65
N SER A 9 4.44 -16.27 -11.26
CA SER A 9 4.96 -17.57 -11.71
C SER A 9 4.84 -17.75 -13.23
N PHE A 10 3.91 -17.04 -13.85
CA PHE A 10 3.85 -16.76 -15.28
C PHE A 10 3.14 -15.43 -15.49
N LEU A 11 3.36 -14.79 -16.63
CA LEU A 11 2.61 -13.62 -17.09
C LEU A 11 2.42 -13.75 -18.59
N LYS A 12 1.16 -13.73 -19.04
CA LYS A 12 0.81 -13.78 -20.46
C LYS A 12 -0.08 -12.60 -20.80
N ILE A 13 0.29 -11.85 -21.84
CA ILE A 13 -0.57 -10.86 -22.46
C ILE A 13 -1.57 -11.62 -23.35
N VAL A 14 -2.87 -11.40 -23.13
CA VAL A 14 -3.95 -12.08 -23.86
C VAL A 14 -4.81 -11.15 -24.70
N GLY A 15 -4.60 -9.84 -24.59
CA GLY A 15 -5.35 -8.84 -25.32
C GLY A 15 -4.94 -7.43 -24.92
N THR A 16 -5.70 -6.46 -25.42
CA THR A 16 -5.56 -5.03 -25.09
C THR A 16 -6.93 -4.46 -24.77
N ARG A 17 -6.98 -3.49 -23.85
CA ARG A 17 -8.19 -2.78 -23.45
C ARG A 17 -7.87 -1.30 -23.26
N GLY A 18 -8.29 -0.47 -24.22
CA GLY A 18 -7.88 0.93 -24.27
C GLY A 18 -6.36 1.04 -24.30
N ASN A 19 -5.79 1.78 -23.34
CA ASN A 19 -4.33 1.97 -23.21
C ASN A 19 -3.63 0.91 -22.34
N TYR A 20 -4.31 -0.19 -21.98
CA TYR A 20 -3.78 -1.26 -21.13
C TYR A 20 -3.70 -2.60 -21.85
N HIS A 21 -2.86 -3.50 -21.34
CA HIS A 21 -2.82 -4.91 -21.74
C HIS A 21 -3.70 -5.75 -20.81
N GLU A 22 -4.45 -6.67 -21.39
CA GLU A 22 -5.13 -7.72 -20.62
C GLU A 22 -4.13 -8.83 -20.33
N ILE A 23 -4.04 -9.23 -19.06
CA ILE A 23 -3.06 -10.20 -18.59
C ILE A 23 -3.73 -11.40 -17.93
N VAL A 24 -3.16 -12.58 -18.16
CA VAL A 24 -3.40 -13.76 -17.33
C VAL A 24 -2.09 -14.05 -16.61
N SER A 25 -2.15 -14.11 -15.28
CA SER A 25 -0.97 -14.33 -14.45
C SER A 25 -1.34 -15.08 -13.18
N ARG A 26 -0.38 -15.83 -12.63
CA ARG A 26 -0.48 -16.44 -11.31
C ARG A 26 0.46 -15.74 -10.34
N PHE A 27 -0.13 -15.05 -9.37
CA PHE A 27 0.60 -14.47 -8.25
C PHE A 27 0.92 -15.55 -7.21
N VAL A 28 2.17 -15.60 -6.77
CA VAL A 28 2.63 -16.47 -5.68
C VAL A 28 3.24 -15.58 -4.61
N LEU A 29 2.73 -15.71 -3.38
CA LEU A 29 3.23 -14.98 -2.22
C LEU A 29 4.61 -15.51 -1.81
N ARG A 30 5.55 -14.60 -1.52
CA ARG A 30 6.86 -14.94 -0.95
C ARG A 30 6.95 -14.41 0.46
N ARG A 31 6.85 -15.29 1.46
CA ARG A 31 6.80 -14.89 2.88
C ARG A 31 8.17 -14.55 3.45
N GLU A 32 9.22 -14.95 2.74
CA GLU A 32 10.62 -14.76 3.14
C GLU A 32 11.13 -13.35 2.81
N ILE A 33 10.42 -12.60 1.95
CA ILE A 33 10.83 -11.26 1.49
C ILE A 33 9.69 -10.30 1.82
N TYR A 34 9.94 -9.33 2.69
CA TYR A 34 8.92 -8.39 3.13
C TYR A 34 9.53 -7.05 3.55
N ASP A 35 8.78 -5.99 3.32
CA ASP A 35 8.99 -4.71 4.01
C ASP A 35 8.29 -4.76 5.37
N GLU A 36 8.70 -3.87 6.29
CA GLU A 36 7.99 -3.65 7.54
C GLU A 36 7.36 -2.27 7.55
N ILE A 37 6.07 -2.19 7.87
CA ILE A 37 5.32 -0.94 7.97
C ILE A 37 4.77 -0.81 9.38
N PHE A 38 4.96 0.34 10.02
CA PHE A 38 4.41 0.62 11.34
C PHE A 38 4.10 2.11 11.49
N PHE A 39 3.23 2.43 12.44
CA PHE A 39 3.01 3.80 12.89
C PHE A 39 3.93 4.07 14.08
N GLU A 40 4.53 5.24 14.10
CA GLU A 40 5.40 5.70 15.19
C GLU A 40 4.92 7.07 15.66
N LYS A 41 5.03 7.36 16.96
CA LYS A 41 4.68 8.68 17.49
C LYS A 41 5.55 9.77 16.85
N SER A 42 4.93 10.87 16.47
CA SER A 42 5.57 12.02 15.84
C SER A 42 4.81 13.29 16.21
N SER A 43 5.43 14.47 16.08
CA SER A 43 4.75 15.76 16.30
C SER A 43 3.87 16.19 15.11
N GLY A 44 3.69 15.33 14.12
CA GLY A 44 2.92 15.59 12.92
C GLY A 44 3.15 14.52 11.84
N PHE A 45 2.34 14.60 10.79
CA PHE A 45 2.38 13.64 9.69
C PHE A 45 3.72 13.68 8.97
N ALA A 46 4.33 12.52 8.84
CA ALA A 46 5.44 12.28 7.94
C ALA A 46 5.35 10.85 7.39
N LEU A 47 5.97 10.64 6.24
CA LEU A 47 6.28 9.31 5.73
C LEU A 47 7.80 9.17 5.73
N GLU A 48 8.30 8.21 6.49
CA GLU A 48 9.71 7.82 6.51
C GLU A 48 9.84 6.50 5.76
N CYS A 49 10.67 6.48 4.72
CA CYS A 49 10.91 5.29 3.91
C CYS A 49 12.41 5.23 3.57
N ASP A 50 13.05 4.11 3.90
CA ASP A 50 14.46 3.91 3.60
C ASP A 50 14.70 3.92 2.07
N ASN A 51 15.72 4.66 1.61
CA ASN A 51 16.27 4.58 0.25
C ASN A 51 15.27 4.83 -0.89
N GLU A 52 14.23 5.63 -0.69
CA GLU A 52 13.23 5.94 -1.73
C GLU A 52 12.88 7.42 -1.77
N ASN A 53 12.54 7.92 -2.96
CA ASN A 53 11.96 9.26 -3.10
C ASN A 53 10.52 9.24 -2.55
N ILE A 54 10.34 9.87 -1.39
CA ILE A 54 9.09 9.87 -0.61
C ILE A 54 7.93 10.53 -1.37
N GLU A 55 8.21 11.53 -2.23
CA GLU A 55 7.17 12.34 -2.88
C GLU A 55 6.20 11.53 -3.74
N ASN A 56 6.66 10.42 -4.31
CA ASN A 56 5.85 9.55 -5.18
C ASN A 56 5.52 8.20 -4.52
N ASN A 57 5.65 8.09 -3.20
CA ASN A 57 5.39 6.84 -2.52
C ASN A 57 3.89 6.50 -2.56
N ILE A 58 3.57 5.31 -3.05
CA ILE A 58 2.20 4.82 -3.26
C ILE A 58 1.38 4.72 -1.96
N VAL A 59 2.02 4.69 -0.79
CA VAL A 59 1.34 4.78 0.51
C VAL A 59 0.72 6.15 0.74
N LEU A 60 1.33 7.24 0.24
CA LEU A 60 0.70 8.57 0.27
C LEU A 60 -0.58 8.59 -0.57
N LYS A 61 -0.55 7.94 -1.74
CA LYS A 61 -1.75 7.74 -2.57
C LYS A 61 -2.81 6.91 -1.84
N ALA A 62 -2.40 5.89 -1.09
CA ALA A 62 -3.33 5.09 -0.26
C ALA A 62 -4.00 5.91 0.85
N LYS A 63 -3.25 6.77 1.55
CA LYS A 63 -3.81 7.72 2.52
C LYS A 63 -4.83 8.64 1.86
N PHE A 64 -4.46 9.24 0.71
CA PHE A 64 -5.34 10.13 -0.03
C PHE A 64 -6.64 9.46 -0.51
N GLU A 65 -6.58 8.20 -0.98
CA GLU A 65 -7.79 7.48 -1.39
C GLU A 65 -8.67 7.09 -0.18
N LEU A 66 -8.12 6.89 1.02
CA LEU A 66 -8.93 6.77 2.25
C LEU A 66 -9.57 8.10 2.66
N GLU A 67 -8.86 9.22 2.53
CA GLU A 67 -9.43 10.55 2.78
C GLU A 67 -10.63 10.81 1.86
N LYS A 68 -10.50 10.50 0.56
CA LYS A 68 -11.60 10.57 -0.41
C LYS A 68 -12.75 9.63 -0.08
N ALA A 69 -12.48 8.51 0.59
CA ALA A 69 -13.50 7.59 1.04
C ALA A 69 -14.27 8.08 2.28
N GLY A 70 -13.94 9.27 2.80
CA GLY A 70 -14.68 9.93 3.88
C GLY A 70 -14.00 9.88 5.24
N PHE A 71 -12.76 9.39 5.34
CA PHE A 71 -12.04 9.21 6.61
C PHE A 71 -10.98 10.26 6.86
N LYS A 72 -11.16 11.47 6.30
CA LYS A 72 -10.15 12.53 6.39
C LYS A 72 -9.94 12.98 7.84
N ASP A 73 -11.01 13.18 8.60
CA ASP A 73 -10.93 13.71 9.95
C ASP A 73 -10.24 12.72 10.90
N GLU A 74 -10.57 11.43 10.80
CA GLU A 74 -9.94 10.38 11.59
C GLU A 74 -8.45 10.22 11.25
N LEU A 75 -8.10 10.32 9.96
CA LEU A 75 -6.71 10.28 9.51
C LEU A 75 -5.93 11.51 10.00
N ASP A 76 -6.50 12.71 9.88
CA ASP A 76 -5.84 13.95 10.30
C ASP A 76 -5.64 13.96 11.83
N GLU A 77 -6.62 13.52 12.61
CA GLU A 77 -6.50 13.37 14.07
C GLU A 77 -5.40 12.36 14.43
N PHE A 78 -5.41 11.17 13.81
CA PHE A 78 -4.42 10.14 14.11
C PHE A 78 -3.00 10.60 13.73
N PHE A 79 -2.82 11.16 12.53
CA PHE A 79 -1.52 11.59 12.03
C PHE A 79 -1.05 12.95 12.56
N ALA A 80 -1.85 13.67 13.35
CA ALA A 80 -1.37 14.79 14.15
C ALA A 80 -0.33 14.36 15.20
N SER A 81 -0.35 13.08 15.61
CA SER A 81 0.57 12.53 16.61
C SER A 81 1.33 11.28 16.15
N HIS A 82 1.21 10.90 14.88
CA HIS A 82 1.85 9.72 14.31
C HIS A 82 2.48 10.00 12.94
N LYS A 83 3.49 9.23 12.59
CA LYS A 83 4.08 9.13 11.25
C LYS A 83 3.99 7.69 10.75
N ILE A 84 4.13 7.51 9.44
CA ILE A 84 4.25 6.20 8.79
C ILE A 84 5.73 5.91 8.61
N VAL A 85 6.19 4.73 9.04
CA VAL A 85 7.57 4.27 8.82
C VAL A 85 7.55 3.00 7.99
N ILE A 86 8.37 2.96 6.94
CA ILE A 86 8.54 1.82 6.05
C ILE A 86 10.03 1.42 6.00
N LYS A 87 10.34 0.23 6.53
CA LYS A 87 11.67 -0.38 6.38
C LYS A 87 11.68 -1.26 5.14
N LYS A 88 12.44 -0.85 4.13
CA LYS A 88 12.46 -1.50 2.82
C LYS A 88 13.45 -2.66 2.77
N GLN A 89 12.97 -3.82 2.34
CA GLN A 89 13.79 -4.97 1.93
C GLN A 89 13.45 -5.42 0.50
N ILE A 90 12.23 -5.15 0.03
CA ILE A 90 11.82 -5.45 -1.34
C ILE A 90 12.41 -4.39 -2.28
N PRO A 91 13.28 -4.75 -3.23
CA PRO A 91 13.92 -3.77 -4.11
C PRO A 91 12.90 -3.06 -5.00
N LEU A 92 13.08 -1.75 -5.17
CA LEU A 92 12.26 -0.94 -6.06
C LEU A 92 12.38 -1.44 -7.51
N GLY A 93 11.26 -1.50 -8.23
CA GLY A 93 11.24 -1.87 -9.66
C GLY A 93 11.53 -3.36 -9.96
N ALA A 94 11.78 -4.21 -8.95
CA ALA A 94 12.13 -5.62 -9.16
C ALA A 94 10.97 -6.52 -9.63
N GLY A 95 9.80 -5.95 -9.96
CA GLY A 95 8.61 -6.73 -10.34
C GLY A 95 7.98 -7.53 -9.20
N LEU A 96 8.42 -7.33 -7.96
CA LEU A 96 7.98 -8.09 -6.78
C LEU A 96 6.71 -7.54 -6.09
N GLY A 97 6.16 -6.44 -6.59
CA GLY A 97 4.92 -5.85 -6.06
C GLY A 97 5.07 -5.23 -4.66
N GLY A 98 6.28 -4.79 -4.27
CA GLY A 98 6.53 -4.19 -2.95
C GLY A 98 5.65 -2.98 -2.69
N GLY A 99 5.56 -2.01 -3.62
CA GLY A 99 4.74 -0.82 -3.46
C GLY A 99 3.24 -1.13 -3.27
N SER A 100 2.62 -1.94 -4.14
CA SER A 100 1.22 -2.33 -3.99
C SER A 100 0.96 -3.09 -2.68
N SER A 101 1.92 -3.93 -2.25
CA SER A 101 1.86 -4.60 -0.95
C SER A 101 1.93 -3.60 0.21
N ASN A 102 2.77 -2.57 0.09
CA ASN A 102 2.88 -1.50 1.10
C ASN A 102 1.57 -0.72 1.22
N ALA A 103 0.97 -0.31 0.10
CA ALA A 103 -0.32 0.38 0.07
C ALA A 103 -1.45 -0.47 0.67
N ALA A 104 -1.57 -1.75 0.27
CA ALA A 104 -2.58 -2.65 0.82
C ALA A 104 -2.38 -2.90 2.33
N THR A 105 -1.13 -3.01 2.77
CA THR A 105 -0.78 -3.17 4.19
C THR A 105 -1.15 -1.92 4.99
N PHE A 106 -0.86 -0.73 4.47
CA PHE A 106 -1.27 0.53 5.07
C PHE A 106 -2.80 0.64 5.20
N LEU A 107 -3.56 0.38 4.13
CA LEU A 107 -5.02 0.42 4.16
C LEU A 107 -5.60 -0.48 5.26
N LYS A 108 -5.05 -1.70 5.37
CA LYS A 108 -5.44 -2.65 6.41
C LYS A 108 -5.09 -2.12 7.81
N MET A 109 -3.87 -1.64 8.02
CA MET A 109 -3.42 -1.11 9.30
C MET A 109 -4.24 0.11 9.73
N ALA A 110 -4.49 1.06 8.83
CA ALA A 110 -5.29 2.24 9.13
C ALA A 110 -6.74 1.85 9.50
N ASN A 111 -7.34 0.92 8.77
CA ASN A 111 -8.68 0.43 9.09
C ASN A 111 -8.77 -0.21 10.49
N GLU A 112 -7.75 -0.99 10.87
CA GLU A 112 -7.67 -1.65 12.18
C GLU A 112 -7.38 -0.64 13.30
N GLU A 113 -6.38 0.21 13.15
CA GLU A 113 -5.90 1.13 14.18
C GLU A 113 -6.90 2.25 14.47
N LEU A 114 -7.55 2.79 13.43
CA LEU A 114 -8.55 3.84 13.57
C LEU A 114 -9.98 3.29 13.72
N ASN A 115 -10.15 1.96 13.72
CA ASN A 115 -11.45 1.29 13.82
C ASN A 115 -12.47 1.81 12.80
N LEU A 116 -12.06 1.95 11.53
CA LEU A 116 -12.89 2.53 10.45
C LEU A 116 -14.03 1.60 10.01
N LYS A 117 -14.01 0.33 10.45
CA LYS A 117 -15.03 -0.71 10.16
C LYS A 117 -15.26 -0.95 8.66
N LEU A 118 -14.25 -0.69 7.83
CA LEU A 118 -14.30 -1.00 6.41
C LEU A 118 -14.21 -2.51 6.20
N THR A 119 -15.12 -3.02 5.37
CA THR A 119 -15.04 -4.42 4.93
C THR A 119 -13.88 -4.59 3.94
N ARG A 120 -13.45 -5.85 3.78
CA ARG A 120 -12.42 -6.19 2.81
C ARG A 120 -12.79 -5.76 1.39
N GLU A 121 -14.05 -5.87 1.01
CA GLU A 121 -14.54 -5.48 -0.31
C GLU A 121 -14.39 -3.97 -0.54
N ILE A 122 -14.63 -3.15 0.48
CA ILE A 122 -14.44 -1.70 0.38
C ILE A 122 -12.96 -1.37 0.29
N LEU A 123 -12.11 -2.00 1.12
CA LEU A 123 -10.65 -1.83 1.04
C LEU A 123 -10.10 -2.22 -0.34
N MET A 124 -10.64 -3.28 -0.96
CA MET A 124 -10.27 -3.67 -2.33
C MET A 124 -10.69 -2.64 -3.38
N LYS A 125 -11.87 -2.02 -3.23
CA LYS A 125 -12.33 -0.95 -4.14
C LYS A 125 -11.46 0.29 -4.04
N ILE A 126 -11.10 0.71 -2.83
CA ILE A 126 -10.14 1.81 -2.60
C ILE A 126 -8.78 1.44 -3.19
N GLY A 127 -8.30 0.22 -2.90
CA GLY A 127 -7.03 -0.31 -3.40
C GLY A 127 -6.91 -0.29 -4.93
N ALA A 128 -8.00 -0.54 -5.65
CA ALA A 128 -8.03 -0.54 -7.12
C ALA A 128 -7.70 0.82 -7.75
N ASN A 129 -7.91 1.93 -7.03
CA ASN A 129 -7.58 3.28 -7.51
C ASN A 129 -6.09 3.62 -7.33
N ILE A 130 -5.35 2.81 -6.56
CA ILE A 130 -3.98 3.10 -6.16
C ILE A 130 -2.99 2.55 -7.19
N GLY A 131 -2.96 1.22 -7.37
CA GLY A 131 -2.02 0.52 -8.26
C GLY A 131 -1.81 -0.95 -7.94
#